data_AF-A0A7S2FV58-F1
#
_entry.id   AF-A0A7S2FV58-F1
#
_cell.length_a   1.000
_cell.length_b   1.000
_cell.length_c   1.000
_cell.angle_alpha   90.00
_cell.angle_beta   90.00
_cell.angle_gamma   90.00
#
_symmetry.space_group_name_H-M   'P 1'
#
loop_
_entity.id
_entity.type
_entity.pdbx_description
1 polymer ?
#
loop_
_entity_poly.entity_id
_entity_poly.type
_entity_poly.pdbx_seq_one_letter_code
_entity_poly.pdbx_strand_id
1 'polypeptide(L)'
;KKAGRRASAKKADKGERDDKGDAGGSKEPKDLAPPPTPLPGPGPDFDMSRAMSEGHDAVDDIQPEDWDALKSLFKPQPNVMATVACTFIFLNHTAPASWDETKKLLSDSRVVLNRLKDFGTFDSSKITTADLAKARQQLTLPEMSRAVLASKSLAAARLLHWCVSMYDIGVHKTGWEAPPDPVSVSPTEDAGGGEAEDGHTAATKIQSRERGRRARKSTMKGGGGKGKGTAAGKGPPAKSDS
;
A
#
# COMPACT_ATOMS: atom_id res chain seq x y z
N LYS A 1 -30.58 43.02 3.69
CA LYS A 1 -31.26 43.39 2.41
C LYS A 1 -30.23 43.33 1.27
N LYS A 2 -30.66 42.87 0.08
CA LYS A 2 -29.89 42.43 -1.12
C LYS A 2 -29.28 41.03 -0.94
N ALA A 3 -29.87 39.92 -1.38
CA ALA A 3 -30.59 39.57 -2.62
C ALA A 3 -29.72 39.68 -3.88
N GLY A 4 -29.39 38.52 -4.47
CA GLY A 4 -28.63 38.39 -5.70
C GLY A 4 -28.48 36.94 -6.16
N ARG A 5 -29.61 36.29 -6.46
CA ARG A 5 -29.65 35.02 -7.22
C ARG A 5 -29.00 35.23 -8.59
N ARG A 6 -28.14 34.31 -9.02
CA ARG A 6 -27.90 34.10 -10.45
C ARG A 6 -27.68 32.62 -10.73
N ALA A 7 -28.78 31.99 -11.15
CA ALA A 7 -28.76 30.70 -11.83
C ALA A 7 -28.21 30.91 -13.24
N SER A 8 -27.37 29.99 -13.72
CA SER A 8 -27.05 29.86 -15.14
C SER A 8 -27.02 28.38 -15.48
N ALA A 9 -28.14 27.93 -16.03
CA ALA A 9 -28.24 26.70 -16.79
C ALA A 9 -27.55 26.90 -18.14
N LYS A 10 -26.77 25.92 -18.62
CA LYS A 10 -26.61 25.75 -20.07
C LYS A 10 -26.14 24.33 -20.45
N LYS A 11 -27.08 23.67 -21.14
CA LYS A 11 -26.96 22.69 -22.23
C LYS A 11 -26.14 21.42 -22.00
N ALA A 12 -26.92 20.35 -21.82
CA ALA A 12 -26.62 19.03 -22.34
C ALA A 12 -26.40 19.09 -23.86
N ASP A 13 -25.24 18.59 -24.32
CA ASP A 13 -24.99 18.19 -25.69
C ASP A 13 -25.04 16.67 -25.72
N LYS A 14 -26.14 16.14 -26.28
CA LYS A 14 -26.39 14.71 -26.45
C LYS A 14 -25.85 14.34 -27.84
N GLY A 15 -24.55 14.03 -27.89
CA GLY A 15 -23.90 13.44 -29.06
C GLY A 15 -24.11 11.93 -29.10
N GLU A 16 -25.15 11.51 -29.81
CA GLU A 16 -25.42 10.13 -30.19
C GLU A 16 -24.39 9.71 -31.24
N ARG A 17 -23.52 8.76 -30.91
CA ARG A 17 -22.67 8.04 -31.87
C ARG A 17 -22.94 6.55 -31.74
N ASP A 18 -23.82 6.07 -32.61
CA ASP A 18 -23.89 4.67 -33.02
C ASP A 18 -22.61 4.33 -33.78
N ASP A 19 -21.65 3.68 -33.11
CA ASP A 19 -20.61 2.92 -33.80
C ASP A 19 -20.75 1.44 -33.42
N LYS A 20 -21.46 0.75 -34.31
CA LYS A 20 -21.73 -0.68 -34.29
C LYS A 20 -20.55 -1.37 -34.99
N GLY A 21 -19.42 -1.48 -34.29
CA GLY A 21 -18.19 -2.06 -34.80
C GLY A 21 -17.84 -3.39 -34.13
N ASP A 22 -18.20 -4.48 -34.81
CA ASP A 22 -17.50 -5.76 -34.93
C ASP A 22 -16.88 -6.40 -33.66
N ALA A 23 -17.59 -7.39 -33.11
CA ALA A 23 -17.12 -8.29 -32.08
C ALA A 23 -16.13 -9.33 -32.65
N GLY A 24 -14.92 -8.89 -32.97
CA GLY A 24 -13.77 -9.76 -33.21
C GLY A 24 -13.27 -10.36 -31.89
N GLY A 25 -13.87 -11.48 -31.47
CA GLY A 25 -13.47 -12.25 -30.29
C GLY A 25 -12.08 -12.88 -30.47
N SER A 26 -11.03 -12.09 -30.25
CA SER A 26 -9.68 -12.61 -30.04
C SER A 26 -9.68 -13.39 -28.73
N LYS A 27 -9.68 -14.72 -28.84
CA LYS A 27 -9.34 -15.61 -27.73
C LYS A 27 -7.90 -15.29 -27.32
N GLU A 28 -7.77 -14.46 -26.30
CA GLU A 28 -6.50 -14.23 -25.61
C GLU A 28 -5.95 -15.59 -25.14
N PRO A 29 -4.72 -15.96 -25.53
CA PRO A 29 -4.12 -17.23 -25.13
C PRO A 29 -3.97 -17.24 -23.60
N LYS A 30 -4.71 -18.13 -22.93
CA LYS A 30 -4.89 -18.13 -21.47
C LYS A 30 -3.76 -18.74 -20.65
N ASP A 31 -2.68 -19.25 -21.26
CA ASP A 31 -1.83 -20.23 -20.56
C ASP A 31 -0.33 -19.95 -20.58
N LEU A 32 0.11 -18.70 -20.76
CA LEU A 32 1.46 -18.32 -20.35
C LEU A 32 1.34 -17.34 -19.18
N ALA A 33 1.62 -17.85 -17.97
CA ALA A 33 1.84 -16.99 -16.82
C ALA A 33 2.87 -15.92 -17.22
N PRO A 34 2.56 -14.63 -17.04
CA PRO A 34 3.51 -13.58 -17.38
C PRO A 34 4.83 -13.87 -16.66
N PRO A 35 5.98 -13.66 -17.34
CA PRO A 35 7.27 -13.87 -16.71
C PRO A 35 7.31 -13.07 -15.40
N PRO A 36 7.92 -13.62 -14.33
CA PRO A 36 7.98 -12.94 -13.05
C PRO A 36 8.52 -11.54 -13.26
N THR A 37 7.77 -10.53 -12.81
CA THR A 37 8.19 -9.14 -12.94
C THR A 37 9.59 -9.02 -12.35
N PRO A 38 10.59 -8.55 -13.11
CA PRO A 38 11.94 -8.42 -12.61
C PRO A 38 11.90 -7.62 -11.32
N LEU A 39 12.55 -8.17 -10.30
CA LEU A 39 12.57 -7.59 -8.96
C LEU A 39 13.12 -6.16 -9.05
N PRO A 40 12.49 -5.19 -8.38
CA PRO A 40 13.07 -3.86 -8.27
C PRO A 40 14.43 -4.00 -7.59
N GLY A 41 15.42 -3.40 -8.21
CA GLY A 41 16.79 -3.35 -7.73
C GLY A 41 17.56 -2.34 -8.57
N PRO A 42 18.53 -1.64 -7.98
CA PRO A 42 19.39 -0.72 -8.71
C PRO A 42 20.13 -1.51 -9.80
N GLY A 43 19.85 -1.20 -11.06
CA GLY A 43 20.58 -1.77 -12.18
C GLY A 43 22.07 -1.44 -12.14
N PRO A 44 22.89 -2.03 -13.02
CA PRO A 44 24.33 -1.71 -13.09
C PRO A 44 24.60 -0.22 -13.35
N ASP A 45 23.65 0.46 -14.00
CA ASP A 45 23.69 1.89 -14.31
C ASP A 45 22.90 2.74 -13.29
N PHE A 46 22.76 2.27 -12.05
CA PHE A 46 22.03 3.01 -11.02
C PHE A 46 22.73 4.32 -10.66
N ASP A 47 22.02 5.41 -10.85
CA ASP A 47 22.43 6.75 -10.43
C ASP A 47 21.59 7.19 -9.22
N MET A 48 22.23 7.24 -8.06
CA MET A 48 21.60 7.66 -6.81
C MET A 48 21.05 9.09 -6.89
N SER A 49 21.72 10.01 -7.60
CA SER A 49 21.26 11.38 -7.76
C SER A 49 19.98 11.42 -8.60
N ARG A 50 19.91 10.62 -9.66
CA ARG A 50 18.71 10.49 -10.48
C ARG A 50 17.55 9.92 -9.68
N ALA A 51 17.77 8.84 -8.95
CA ALA A 51 16.73 8.21 -8.12
C ALA A 51 16.21 9.15 -7.02
N MET A 52 17.09 9.96 -6.41
CA MET A 52 16.68 11.00 -5.46
C MET A 52 15.79 12.06 -6.13
N SER A 53 16.19 12.54 -7.31
CA SER A 53 15.38 13.51 -8.08
C SER A 53 14.01 12.92 -8.45
N GLU A 54 13.98 11.70 -8.98
CA GLU A 54 12.73 11.01 -9.33
C GLU A 54 11.82 10.82 -8.10
N GLY A 55 12.40 10.52 -6.93
CA GLY A 55 11.69 10.45 -5.66
C GLY A 55 11.07 11.79 -5.28
N HIS A 56 11.80 12.90 -5.39
CA HIS A 56 11.27 14.25 -5.13
C HIS A 56 10.14 14.61 -6.09
N ASP A 57 10.35 14.41 -7.39
CA ASP A 57 9.35 14.66 -8.43
C ASP A 57 8.07 13.84 -8.17
N ALA A 58 8.23 12.58 -7.75
CA ALA A 58 7.10 11.72 -7.40
C ALA A 58 6.29 12.25 -6.21
N VAL A 59 6.91 12.88 -5.21
CA VAL A 59 6.21 13.47 -4.06
C VAL A 59 5.49 14.76 -4.46
N ASP A 60 6.11 15.59 -5.28
CA ASP A 60 5.51 16.82 -5.78
C ASP A 60 4.35 16.57 -6.75
N ASP A 61 4.36 15.44 -7.44
CA ASP A 61 3.24 14.96 -8.24
C ASP A 61 2.01 14.56 -7.40
N ILE A 62 2.16 14.20 -6.12
CA ILE A 62 1.04 13.78 -5.26
C ILE A 62 0.20 15.00 -4.87
N GLN A 63 -1.05 15.00 -5.34
CA GLN A 63 -1.98 16.08 -5.08
C GLN A 63 -2.81 15.83 -3.79
N PRO A 64 -3.36 16.87 -3.15
CA PRO A 64 -4.25 16.70 -2.00
C PRO A 64 -5.43 15.74 -2.25
N GLU A 65 -5.98 15.77 -3.47
CA GLU A 65 -7.11 14.95 -3.90
C GLU A 65 -6.76 13.46 -3.97
N ASP A 66 -5.48 13.13 -4.22
CA ASP A 66 -5.00 11.75 -4.27
C ASP A 66 -5.18 11.05 -2.90
N TRP A 67 -4.98 11.78 -1.81
CA TRP A 67 -5.18 11.28 -0.45
C TRP A 67 -6.65 11.00 -0.14
N ASP A 68 -7.53 11.90 -0.58
CA ASP A 68 -8.97 11.72 -0.42
C ASP A 68 -9.47 10.55 -1.28
N ALA A 69 -8.96 10.42 -2.50
CA ALA A 69 -9.23 9.28 -3.37
C ALA A 69 -8.78 7.96 -2.72
N LEU A 70 -7.57 7.90 -2.16
CA LEU A 70 -7.08 6.72 -1.43
C LEU A 70 -7.99 6.37 -0.25
N LYS A 71 -8.33 7.33 0.61
CA LYS A 71 -9.20 7.11 1.80
C LYS A 71 -10.61 6.66 1.43
N SER A 72 -11.12 7.14 0.29
CA SER A 72 -12.46 6.82 -0.19
C SER A 72 -12.63 5.34 -0.56
N LEU A 73 -11.53 4.62 -0.80
CA LEU A 73 -11.57 3.19 -1.07
C LEU A 73 -12.15 2.44 0.13
N PHE A 74 -13.29 1.78 -0.07
CA PHE A 74 -13.91 0.96 0.97
C PHE A 74 -13.09 -0.29 1.24
N LYS A 75 -12.63 -0.96 0.18
CA LYS A 75 -11.81 -2.18 0.21
C LYS A 75 -10.74 -2.08 -0.89
N PRO A 76 -9.51 -1.64 -0.57
CA PRO A 76 -8.47 -1.44 -1.57
C PRO A 76 -8.06 -2.78 -2.16
N GLN A 77 -7.63 -2.77 -3.42
CA GLN A 77 -7.01 -3.95 -4.01
C GLN A 77 -5.68 -4.26 -3.30
N PRO A 78 -5.23 -5.53 -3.30
CA PRO A 78 -4.00 -5.93 -2.62
C PRO A 78 -2.79 -5.06 -2.97
N ASN A 79 -2.60 -4.70 -4.24
CA ASN A 79 -1.44 -3.92 -4.68
C ASN A 79 -1.50 -2.46 -4.21
N VAL A 80 -2.71 -1.90 -4.08
CA VAL A 80 -2.90 -0.56 -3.50
C VAL A 80 -2.54 -0.59 -2.02
N MET A 81 -3.00 -1.62 -1.30
CA MET A 81 -2.66 -1.82 0.11
C MET A 81 -1.16 -2.02 0.31
N ALA A 82 -0.53 -2.84 -0.53
CA ALA A 82 0.91 -3.11 -0.49
C ALA A 82 1.74 -1.85 -0.74
N THR A 83 1.29 -0.98 -1.65
CA THR A 83 1.95 0.30 -1.92
C THR A 83 1.92 1.19 -0.69
N VAL A 84 0.75 1.35 -0.07
CA VAL A 84 0.60 2.16 1.14
C VAL A 84 1.37 1.55 2.31
N ALA A 85 1.38 0.23 2.44
CA ALA A 85 2.17 -0.47 3.45
C ALA A 85 3.67 -0.20 3.25
N CYS A 86 4.17 -0.26 2.01
CA CYS A 86 5.54 0.07 1.64
C CYS A 86 5.88 1.52 2.03
N THR A 87 4.97 2.47 1.77
CA THR A 87 5.14 3.86 2.18
C THR A 87 5.34 3.99 3.70
N PHE A 88 4.50 3.33 4.50
CA PHE A 88 4.60 3.38 5.96
C PHE A 88 5.79 2.59 6.53
N ILE A 89 6.25 1.54 5.85
CA ILE A 89 7.52 0.88 6.19
C ILE A 89 8.67 1.88 6.11
N PHE A 90 8.76 2.69 5.04
CA PHE A 90 9.82 3.69 4.93
C PHE A 90 9.67 4.85 5.92
N LEU A 91 8.43 5.31 6.18
CA LEU A 91 8.20 6.44 7.06
C LEU A 91 8.28 6.10 8.56
N ASN A 92 7.86 4.88 8.94
CA ASN A 92 7.63 4.49 10.34
C ASN A 92 8.27 3.14 10.72
N HIS A 93 9.03 2.49 9.83
CA HIS A 93 9.63 1.15 10.01
C HIS A 93 8.60 0.02 10.23
N THR A 94 7.31 0.32 10.03
CA THR A 94 6.17 -0.54 10.36
C THR A 94 5.08 -0.41 9.32
N ALA A 95 4.56 -1.55 8.86
CA ALA A 95 3.38 -1.58 8.01
C ALA A 95 2.12 -1.52 8.87
N PRO A 96 1.05 -0.86 8.41
CA PRO A 96 -0.25 -0.92 9.08
C PRO A 96 -0.79 -2.34 9.04
N ALA A 97 -1.39 -2.81 10.15
CA ALA A 97 -1.93 -4.16 10.25
C ALA A 97 -3.26 -4.32 9.51
N SER A 98 -3.96 -3.21 9.22
CA SER A 98 -5.27 -3.22 8.57
C SER A 98 -5.54 -1.95 7.76
N TRP A 99 -6.54 -2.01 6.88
CA TRP A 99 -6.96 -0.84 6.12
C TRP A 99 -7.59 0.24 7.02
N ASP A 100 -8.29 -0.12 8.08
CA ASP A 100 -8.85 0.86 9.02
C ASP A 100 -7.76 1.64 9.75
N GLU A 101 -6.69 0.97 10.16
CA GLU A 101 -5.49 1.63 10.69
C GLU A 101 -4.84 2.54 9.64
N THR A 102 -4.74 2.05 8.40
CA THR A 102 -4.22 2.83 7.29
C THR A 102 -5.03 4.10 7.06
N LYS A 103 -6.37 4.04 7.08
CA LYS A 103 -7.23 5.23 6.96
C LYS A 103 -7.01 6.21 8.10
N LYS A 104 -6.75 5.74 9.32
CA LYS A 104 -6.39 6.62 10.45
C LYS A 104 -5.06 7.31 10.20
N LEU A 105 -4.04 6.60 9.72
CA LEU A 105 -2.75 7.19 9.39
C LEU A 105 -2.86 8.18 8.21
N LEU A 106 -3.68 7.87 7.20
CA LEU A 106 -3.95 8.74 6.05
C LEU A 106 -4.88 9.91 6.38
N SER A 107 -5.58 9.88 7.51
CA SER A 107 -6.51 10.95 7.90
C SER A 107 -5.80 12.29 8.08
N ASP A 108 -4.52 12.26 8.47
CA ASP A 108 -3.64 13.42 8.50
C ASP A 108 -2.73 13.47 7.25
N SER A 109 -3.36 13.72 6.10
CA SER A 109 -2.66 13.75 4.81
C SER A 109 -1.55 14.81 4.75
N ARG A 110 -1.68 15.91 5.48
CA ARG A 110 -0.66 16.96 5.56
C ARG A 110 0.59 16.47 6.27
N VAL A 111 0.45 15.77 7.40
CA VAL A 111 1.59 15.19 8.10
C VAL A 111 2.28 14.13 7.26
N VAL A 112 1.52 13.26 6.57
CA VAL A 112 2.11 12.25 5.68
C VAL A 112 2.86 12.92 4.53
N LEU A 113 2.27 13.91 3.86
CA LEU A 113 2.91 14.63 2.75
C LEU A 113 4.16 15.39 3.20
N ASN A 114 4.11 16.06 4.36
CA ASN A 114 5.28 16.72 4.91
C ASN A 114 6.39 15.70 5.21
N ARG A 115 6.06 14.55 5.80
CA ARG A 115 7.05 13.49 6.04
C ARG A 115 7.65 12.94 4.75
N LEU A 116 6.87 12.83 3.67
CA LEU A 116 7.37 12.40 2.35
C LEU A 116 8.33 13.44 1.74
N LYS A 117 7.98 14.73 1.81
CA LYS A 117 8.84 15.83 1.34
C LYS A 117 10.10 15.93 2.18
N ASP A 118 9.94 15.88 3.49
CA ASP A 118 11.03 15.84 4.44
C ASP A 118 11.92 14.64 4.14
N PHE A 119 11.37 13.50 3.69
CA PHE A 119 12.13 12.29 3.36
C PHE A 119 13.26 12.53 2.36
N GLY A 120 13.06 13.45 1.41
CA GLY A 120 14.09 13.83 0.46
C GLY A 120 15.20 14.72 1.03
N THR A 121 14.98 15.34 2.20
CA THR A 121 16.02 15.91 3.08
C THR A 121 16.44 14.96 4.20
N PHE A 122 15.64 13.93 4.43
CA PHE A 122 15.77 13.00 5.52
C PHE A 122 16.94 12.09 5.24
N ASP A 123 17.56 11.71 6.33
CA ASP A 123 18.70 10.85 6.29
C ASP A 123 18.27 9.46 5.84
N SER A 124 18.44 9.17 4.55
CA SER A 124 18.24 7.83 3.98
C SER A 124 19.15 6.78 4.64
N SER A 125 20.08 7.17 5.52
CA SER A 125 20.73 6.23 6.47
C SER A 125 19.75 5.54 7.42
N LYS A 126 18.57 6.13 7.64
CA LYS A 126 17.53 5.55 8.50
C LYS A 126 16.83 4.37 7.87
N ILE A 127 16.95 4.16 6.56
CA ILE A 127 16.40 2.97 5.90
C ILE A 127 17.22 1.77 6.36
N THR A 128 16.61 0.88 7.14
CA THR A 128 17.26 -0.33 7.61
C THR A 128 17.13 -1.47 6.60
N THR A 129 18.03 -2.44 6.64
CA THR A 129 17.92 -3.67 5.83
C THR A 129 16.65 -4.46 6.13
N ALA A 130 16.12 -4.38 7.36
CA ALA A 130 14.84 -4.97 7.72
C ALA A 130 13.66 -4.28 7.02
N ASP A 131 13.73 -2.96 6.83
CA ASP A 131 12.71 -2.22 6.09
C ASP A 131 12.77 -2.54 4.61
N LEU A 132 13.97 -2.66 4.03
CA LEU A 132 14.16 -3.12 2.65
C LEU A 132 13.57 -4.51 2.42
N ALA A 133 13.81 -5.45 3.35
CA ALA A 133 13.23 -6.80 3.26
C ALA A 133 11.69 -6.77 3.28
N LYS A 134 11.08 -5.97 4.17
CA LYS A 134 9.62 -5.81 4.23
C LYS A 134 9.08 -5.11 2.97
N ALA A 135 9.75 -4.05 2.51
CA ALA A 135 9.38 -3.29 1.33
C ALA A 135 9.44 -4.17 0.07
N ARG A 136 10.49 -4.98 -0.08
CA ARG A 136 10.61 -5.97 -1.16
C ARG A 136 9.38 -6.88 -1.18
N GLN A 137 9.00 -7.49 -0.06
CA GLN A 137 7.81 -8.37 -0.02
C GLN A 137 6.54 -7.70 -0.56
N GLN A 138 6.38 -6.38 -0.37
CA GLN A 138 5.26 -5.62 -0.93
C GLN A 138 5.46 -5.32 -2.42
N LEU A 139 6.67 -4.91 -2.82
CA LEU A 139 6.99 -4.49 -4.18
C LEU A 139 7.07 -5.66 -5.17
N THR A 140 7.26 -6.90 -4.69
CA THR A 140 7.32 -8.12 -5.51
C THR A 140 5.96 -8.77 -5.74
N LEU A 141 4.87 -8.15 -5.28
CA LEU A 141 3.54 -8.69 -5.55
C LEU A 141 3.22 -8.66 -7.05
N PRO A 142 2.38 -9.59 -7.55
CA PRO A 142 1.94 -9.57 -8.94
C PRO A 142 1.27 -8.24 -9.29
N GLU A 143 1.42 -7.80 -10.55
CA GLU A 143 0.83 -6.55 -11.03
C GLU A 143 1.25 -5.28 -10.26
N MET A 144 2.40 -5.30 -9.57
CA MET A 144 2.94 -4.15 -8.86
C MET A 144 3.71 -3.22 -9.81
N SER A 145 3.04 -2.69 -10.82
CA SER A 145 3.60 -1.73 -11.77
C SER A 145 2.81 -0.43 -11.78
N ARG A 146 3.48 0.68 -12.09
CA ARG A 146 2.85 2.01 -12.14
C ARG A 146 1.68 2.05 -13.12
N ALA A 147 1.81 1.42 -14.28
CA ALA A 147 0.76 1.36 -15.30
C ALA A 147 -0.49 0.62 -14.80
N VAL A 148 -0.31 -0.55 -14.18
CA VAL A 148 -1.45 -1.34 -13.66
C VAL A 148 -2.09 -0.62 -12.47
N LEU A 149 -1.30 -0.07 -11.56
CA LEU A 149 -1.86 0.69 -10.44
C LEU A 149 -2.59 1.95 -10.90
N ALA A 150 -2.11 2.66 -11.93
CA ALA A 150 -2.74 3.89 -12.40
C ALA A 150 -4.18 3.67 -12.89
N SER A 151 -4.46 2.49 -13.48
CA SER A 151 -5.82 2.09 -13.86
C SER A 151 -6.79 1.89 -12.68
N LYS A 152 -6.24 1.62 -11.49
CA LYS A 152 -6.99 1.31 -10.27
C LYS A 152 -7.05 2.51 -9.32
N SER A 153 -5.93 3.22 -9.19
CA SER A 153 -5.74 4.40 -8.34
C SER A 153 -4.48 5.15 -8.80
N LEU A 154 -4.68 6.31 -9.43
CA LEU A 154 -3.57 7.20 -9.82
C LEU A 154 -2.73 7.63 -8.60
N ALA A 155 -3.39 7.91 -7.48
CA ALA A 155 -2.77 8.20 -6.20
C ALA A 155 -1.80 7.10 -5.75
N ALA A 156 -2.23 5.83 -5.80
CA ALA A 156 -1.37 4.70 -5.47
C ALA A 156 -0.22 4.55 -6.46
N ALA A 157 -0.44 4.81 -7.76
CA ALA A 157 0.62 4.74 -8.76
C ALA A 157 1.72 5.80 -8.53
N ARG A 158 1.36 7.01 -8.10
CA ARG A 158 2.31 8.06 -7.71
C ARG A 158 3.10 7.67 -6.46
N LEU A 159 2.42 7.15 -5.43
CA LEU A 159 3.09 6.62 -4.24
C LEU A 159 4.04 5.46 -4.55
N LEU A 160 3.65 4.56 -5.46
CA LEU A 160 4.51 3.45 -5.89
C LEU A 160 5.81 3.95 -6.52
N HIS A 161 5.73 5.00 -7.36
CA HIS A 161 6.91 5.60 -7.98
C HIS A 161 7.92 6.06 -6.91
N TRP A 162 7.45 6.80 -5.90
CA TRP A 162 8.27 7.21 -4.77
C TRP A 162 8.85 6.02 -4.00
N CYS A 163 8.03 5.01 -3.69
CA CYS A 163 8.47 3.83 -2.94
C CYS A 163 9.61 3.07 -3.67
N VAL A 164 9.54 2.94 -4.99
CA VAL A 164 10.59 2.28 -5.79
C VAL A 164 11.89 3.09 -5.72
N SER A 165 11.83 4.41 -5.92
CA SER A 165 13.02 5.26 -5.80
C SER A 165 13.68 5.14 -4.42
N MET A 166 12.88 5.16 -3.34
CA MET A 166 13.39 5.03 -1.97
C MET A 166 14.00 3.66 -1.69
N TYR A 167 13.38 2.60 -2.25
CA TYR A 167 13.92 1.25 -2.15
C TYR A 167 15.28 1.17 -2.83
N ASP A 168 15.43 1.64 -4.07
CA ASP A 168 16.70 1.57 -4.79
C ASP A 168 17.81 2.39 -4.10
N ILE A 169 17.48 3.58 -3.59
CA ILE A 169 18.40 4.38 -2.77
C ILE A 169 18.84 3.62 -1.52
N GLY A 170 17.90 2.98 -0.83
CA GLY A 170 18.19 2.21 0.37
C GLY A 170 19.06 0.99 0.09
N VAL A 171 18.77 0.23 -0.98
CA VAL A 171 19.60 -0.89 -1.45
C VAL A 171 21.03 -0.42 -1.71
N HIS A 172 21.19 0.64 -2.52
CA HIS A 172 22.50 1.18 -2.86
C HIS A 172 23.28 1.66 -1.64
N LYS A 173 22.64 2.38 -0.71
CA LYS A 173 23.30 2.90 0.50
C LYS A 173 23.72 1.82 1.48
N THR A 174 22.89 0.80 1.66
CA THR A 174 23.14 -0.26 2.64
C THR A 174 23.99 -1.39 2.08
N GLY A 175 24.18 -1.44 0.75
CA GLY A 175 24.74 -2.60 0.08
C GLY A 175 23.90 -3.85 0.29
N TRP A 176 22.60 -3.69 0.57
CA TRP A 176 21.72 -4.81 0.90
C TRP A 176 21.46 -5.64 -0.35
N GLU A 177 22.01 -6.84 -0.37
CA GLU A 177 21.68 -7.84 -1.36
C GLU A 177 20.52 -8.67 -0.83
N ALA A 178 19.48 -8.79 -1.64
CA ALA A 178 18.36 -9.61 -1.24
C ALA A 178 18.80 -11.07 -1.12
N PRO A 179 18.30 -11.79 -0.10
CA PRO A 179 18.54 -13.22 -0.02
C PRO A 179 18.13 -13.88 -1.35
N PRO A 180 18.93 -14.82 -1.89
CA PRO A 180 18.53 -15.56 -3.07
C PRO A 180 17.15 -16.14 -2.78
N ASP A 181 16.21 -15.94 -3.70
CA ASP A 181 14.88 -16.50 -3.56
C ASP A 181 15.08 -18.00 -3.29
N PRO A 182 14.39 -18.58 -2.29
CA PRO A 182 14.60 -19.97 -1.90
C PRO A 182 14.46 -20.78 -3.16
N VAL A 183 15.60 -21.31 -3.64
CA VAL A 183 15.71 -21.94 -4.94
C VAL A 183 14.54 -22.89 -4.97
N SER A 184 13.56 -22.62 -5.83
CA SER A 184 12.40 -23.48 -5.94
C SER A 184 12.97 -24.75 -6.52
N VAL A 185 13.42 -25.63 -5.63
CA VAL A 185 13.80 -27.00 -5.90
C VAL A 185 12.50 -27.63 -6.35
N SER A 186 12.19 -27.35 -7.62
CA SER A 186 11.15 -28.00 -8.37
C SER A 186 11.45 -29.46 -8.13
N PRO A 187 10.53 -30.22 -7.50
CA PRO A 187 10.77 -31.63 -7.29
C PRO A 187 11.03 -32.19 -8.67
N THR A 188 12.29 -32.46 -8.98
CA THR A 188 12.65 -33.13 -10.22
C THR A 188 11.91 -34.43 -10.12
N GLU A 189 10.90 -34.58 -10.97
CA GLU A 189 10.15 -35.81 -11.15
C GLU A 189 11.13 -36.84 -11.72
N ASP A 190 12.06 -37.31 -10.89
CA ASP A 190 12.77 -38.56 -11.10
C ASP A 190 11.75 -39.65 -10.82
N ALA A 191 10.90 -39.85 -11.82
CA ALA A 191 10.01 -40.98 -11.97
C ALA A 191 10.87 -42.23 -12.21
N GLY A 192 11.65 -42.61 -11.20
CA GLY A 192 12.20 -43.94 -11.04
C GLY A 192 11.08 -44.83 -10.51
N GLY A 193 10.42 -45.54 -11.43
CA GLY A 193 9.37 -46.51 -11.12
C GLY A 193 9.82 -47.53 -10.08
N GLY A 194 9.12 -47.55 -8.94
CA GLY A 194 9.17 -48.62 -7.96
C GLY A 194 7.83 -49.32 -7.95
N GLU A 195 7.84 -50.57 -8.43
CA GLU A 195 6.72 -51.51 -8.44
C GLU A 195 6.06 -51.70 -7.08
N ALA A 196 4.81 -52.12 -7.16
CA ALA A 196 3.85 -52.32 -6.09
C ALA A 196 4.34 -53.23 -4.94
N GLU A 197 3.88 -52.94 -3.72
CA GLU A 197 3.40 -54.01 -2.84
C GLU A 197 2.22 -53.55 -1.97
N ASP A 198 1.14 -54.33 -2.10
CA ASP A 198 -0.09 -54.34 -1.32
C ASP A 198 0.16 -54.38 0.20
N GLY A 199 -0.58 -53.58 0.99
CA GLY A 199 -0.38 -53.62 2.44
C GLY A 199 -1.33 -52.81 3.31
N HIS A 200 -2.57 -53.29 3.43
CA HIS A 200 -3.42 -53.20 4.63
C HIS A 200 -4.04 -51.85 5.06
N THR A 201 -5.35 -51.82 4.82
CA THR A 201 -6.41 -51.25 5.67
C THR A 201 -6.09 -51.20 7.18
N ALA A 202 -6.20 -50.01 7.78
CA ALA A 202 -6.67 -49.87 9.16
C ALA A 202 -7.39 -48.53 9.34
N ALA A 203 -8.71 -48.63 9.49
CA ALA A 203 -9.57 -47.56 9.95
C ALA A 203 -9.17 -47.10 11.35
N THR A 204 -9.16 -45.79 11.62
CA THR A 204 -9.38 -45.30 12.98
C THR A 204 -10.23 -44.04 12.97
N LYS A 205 -11.49 -44.24 13.38
CA LYS A 205 -12.39 -43.21 13.90
C LYS A 205 -11.70 -42.43 15.01
N ILE A 206 -11.67 -41.10 14.91
CA ILE A 206 -11.74 -40.24 16.09
C ILE A 206 -12.95 -39.32 15.92
N GLN A 207 -14.04 -39.77 16.54
CA GLN A 207 -15.26 -39.02 16.75
C GLN A 207 -15.02 -37.94 17.82
N SER A 208 -15.62 -36.77 17.60
CA SER A 208 -16.48 -36.06 18.57
C SER A 208 -15.92 -35.70 19.95
N ARG A 209 -15.65 -34.42 20.16
CA ARG A 209 -15.81 -33.60 21.40
C ARG A 209 -15.17 -32.24 21.11
N GLU A 210 -15.89 -31.12 21.08
CA GLU A 210 -16.23 -30.37 22.28
C GLU A 210 -17.37 -29.38 21.96
N ARG A 211 -18.60 -29.79 22.26
CA ARG A 211 -19.76 -28.88 22.31
C ARG A 211 -19.73 -28.17 23.67
N GLY A 212 -19.42 -26.88 23.65
CA GLY A 212 -19.99 -25.90 24.58
C GLY A 212 -19.18 -25.51 25.81
N ARG A 213 -18.79 -24.23 25.86
CA ARG A 213 -18.85 -23.42 27.08
C ARG A 213 -19.29 -21.98 26.78
N ARG A 214 -20.53 -21.69 27.20
CA ARG A 214 -20.95 -20.53 28.01
C ARG A 214 -20.60 -19.14 27.45
N ALA A 215 -21.53 -18.41 26.83
CA ALA A 215 -22.58 -17.65 27.51
C ALA A 215 -22.12 -16.93 28.79
N ARG A 216 -22.33 -15.60 28.79
CA ARG A 216 -22.40 -14.65 29.94
C ARG A 216 -21.08 -14.04 30.42
N LYS A 217 -20.86 -12.76 30.04
CA LYS A 217 -20.44 -11.76 31.03
C LYS A 217 -20.83 -10.33 30.61
N SER A 218 -21.84 -9.80 31.30
CA SER A 218 -22.04 -8.40 31.74
C SER A 218 -21.60 -7.27 30.80
N THR A 219 -22.49 -6.51 30.18
CA THR A 219 -23.18 -5.35 30.82
C THR A 219 -22.41 -4.77 32.01
N MET A 220 -21.47 -3.86 31.73
CA MET A 220 -21.15 -2.78 32.65
C MET A 220 -21.58 -1.45 32.03
N LYS A 221 -22.84 -1.15 32.36
CA LYS A 221 -23.41 0.19 32.44
C LYS A 221 -22.75 0.89 33.62
N GLY A 222 -22.08 2.01 33.40
CA GLY A 222 -21.64 2.89 34.49
C GLY A 222 -20.44 3.74 34.14
N GLY A 223 -20.59 5.06 34.20
CA GLY A 223 -19.46 5.98 34.19
C GLY A 223 -19.72 7.30 33.51
N GLY A 224 -20.72 8.05 33.97
CA GLY A 224 -20.84 9.47 33.63
C GLY A 224 -19.64 10.24 34.20
N GLY A 225 -18.79 10.76 33.33
CA GLY A 225 -17.71 11.68 33.67
C GLY A 225 -17.98 13.05 33.08
N LYS A 226 -18.84 13.83 33.76
CA LYS A 226 -19.15 15.22 33.43
C LYS A 226 -18.00 16.10 33.92
N GLY A 227 -16.89 16.14 33.18
CA GLY A 227 -15.74 16.99 33.45
C GLY A 227 -15.93 18.39 32.92
N LYS A 228 -16.60 19.25 33.69
CA LYS A 228 -16.70 20.70 33.46
C LYS A 228 -15.44 21.35 34.04
N GLY A 229 -14.44 21.62 33.21
CA GLY A 229 -13.18 22.25 33.60
C GLY A 229 -13.04 23.62 32.95
N THR A 230 -13.38 24.67 33.70
CA THR A 230 -13.14 26.08 33.41
C THR A 230 -11.72 26.49 33.80
N ALA A 231 -10.98 27.14 32.91
CA ALA A 231 -9.93 28.14 33.19
C ALA A 231 -9.51 28.73 31.83
N ALA A 232 -9.73 29.99 31.43
CA ALA A 232 -9.58 31.28 32.11
C ALA A 232 -8.18 31.49 32.69
N GLY A 233 -7.27 32.02 31.87
CA GLY A 233 -5.97 32.57 32.26
C GLY A 233 -5.25 33.11 31.01
N LYS A 234 -5.50 34.36 30.59
CA LYS A 234 -4.76 35.59 30.96
C LYS A 234 -3.24 35.46 30.78
N GLY A 235 -2.71 36.20 29.80
CA GLY A 235 -1.46 36.94 29.94
C GLY A 235 -0.46 36.81 28.79
N PRO A 236 -0.26 37.87 27.97
CA PRO A 236 0.98 38.12 27.26
C PRO A 236 1.90 39.06 28.07
N PRO A 237 3.20 38.75 28.18
CA PRO A 237 4.25 39.78 28.00
C PRO A 237 5.52 39.16 27.37
N ALA A 238 6.53 39.86 26.86
CA ALA A 238 6.83 41.28 26.67
C ALA A 238 7.85 41.34 25.51
N LYS A 239 7.94 42.51 24.89
CA LYS A 239 9.04 42.89 24.01
C LYS A 239 10.29 43.09 24.86
N SER A 240 11.43 42.60 24.40
CA SER A 240 12.74 43.04 24.87
C SER A 240 13.54 43.57 23.68
N ASP A 241 13.65 44.89 23.64
CA ASP A 241 14.66 45.65 22.91
C ASP A 241 16.07 45.25 23.40
N SER A 242 16.99 45.06 22.46
CA SER A 242 18.42 45.31 22.58
C SER A 242 18.99 45.56 21.19
#